data_AF-X0JDP8-F1
#
_entry.id   AF-X0JDP8-F1
#
_cell.length_a   1.000
_cell.length_b   1.000
_cell.length_c   1.000
_cell.angle_alpha   90.00
_cell.angle_beta   90.00
_cell.angle_gamma   90.00
#
_symmetry.space_group_name_H-M   'P 1'
#
loop_
_entity.id
_entity.type
_entity.pdbx_description
1 polymer ?
#
loop_
_entity_poly.entity_id
_entity_poly.type
_entity_poly.pdbx_seq_one_letter_code
_entity_poly.pdbx_strand_id
1 'polypeptide(L)'
;MSAGEQATRASQVGTQGPTPASTHESNSGGPEKPEAVLKPSDWVFQGTFARTASLEERKPPLDLIVSSTSVFFRHIHPWFPFLDSHLVLHDLADLREPTLLYYAIFGASIPFLYHPRLNNTQSDSFWKYTKRRIFIEASEEPSYAALEAATILTLDLSGMTNGPQVWSRLAVVARLAAQLRTASGRVLRQSVSGGSRDGRLATTRPSARQRAKLFWAIFALDSFISITTSQPTLLTEHILRPFRPSREATWLHEPSHPSASCSASYGSAEPSTYSVSAAFFKLLQLLDVSRSYHDLYLSYITLTGNDESGTVSWLDSFYSLSHAADNCLRGLPPWCRLLLNTNTTASYASQYSYTRGTERCATAPRIHDVQPPVIMIHVYGHALTIYINSLLKFSDHQTLTTHDARVRESATVSCANSARAIIDIASMFVKTHGDRIGWPFSWSIWTAARYLLTSAKAAGSVQLSSGFYILLDSLQELGKYWQISKKY
;
A
#
# COMPACT_ATOMS: atom_id res chain seq x y z
N MET A 1 -5.27 29.55 68.90
CA MET A 1 -6.72 29.46 69.09
C MET A 1 -7.16 28.10 68.52
N SER A 2 -7.73 27.24 69.38
CA SER A 2 -8.35 25.90 69.25
C SER A 2 -8.12 25.06 67.96
N ALA A 3 -7.59 23.83 67.98
CA ALA A 3 -8.12 22.55 68.54
C ALA A 3 -9.45 22.10 67.89
N GLY A 4 -9.74 20.85 67.48
CA GLY A 4 -9.10 19.52 67.53
C GLY A 4 -9.86 18.54 66.59
N GLU A 5 -9.22 17.49 66.08
CA GLU A 5 -9.49 16.05 66.35
C GLU A 5 -10.96 15.59 66.53
N GLN A 6 -11.45 14.67 65.68
CA GLN A 6 -11.76 13.27 66.06
C GLN A 6 -12.48 12.45 64.94
N ALA A 7 -12.23 11.14 65.01
CA ALA A 7 -12.65 10.06 64.14
C ALA A 7 -13.87 9.28 64.70
N THR A 8 -14.53 8.48 63.84
CA THR A 8 -15.09 7.10 64.03
C THR A 8 -16.18 6.85 62.98
N ARG A 9 -16.57 5.67 62.45
CA ARG A 9 -16.18 4.24 62.35
C ARG A 9 -17.50 3.44 62.39
N ALA A 10 -17.79 2.60 61.38
CA ALA A 10 -18.60 1.36 61.43
C ALA A 10 -18.80 0.84 59.99
N SER A 11 -18.80 -0.45 59.62
CA SER A 11 -18.57 -1.72 60.31
C SER A 11 -18.24 -2.79 59.26
N GLN A 12 -17.53 -3.84 59.70
CA GLN A 12 -17.27 -5.12 59.02
C GLN A 12 -18.55 -5.87 58.62
N VAL A 13 -18.47 -6.77 57.63
CA VAL A 13 -18.64 -8.24 57.78
C VAL A 13 -18.18 -8.91 56.47
N GLY A 14 -17.32 -9.91 56.58
CA GLY A 14 -16.96 -10.81 55.47
C GLY A 14 -17.64 -12.18 55.62
N THR A 15 -17.60 -12.98 54.56
CA THR A 15 -17.60 -14.46 54.56
C THR A 15 -17.46 -14.92 53.10
N GLN A 16 -16.31 -15.51 52.73
CA GLN A 16 -16.09 -16.95 52.52
C GLN A 16 -16.87 -17.55 51.34
N GLY A 17 -16.12 -18.07 50.36
CA GLY A 17 -16.64 -18.95 49.30
C GLY A 17 -17.13 -20.29 49.85
N PRO A 18 -17.73 -21.13 48.99
CA PRO A 18 -16.94 -22.26 48.48
C PRO A 18 -17.30 -22.71 47.04
N THR A 19 -16.30 -23.20 46.29
CA THR A 19 -16.44 -24.31 45.31
C THR A 19 -16.42 -25.64 46.12
N PRO A 20 -16.84 -26.85 45.65
CA PRO A 20 -17.11 -27.29 44.26
C PRO A 20 -18.31 -28.29 44.10
N ALA A 21 -18.69 -28.61 42.86
CA ALA A 21 -19.21 -29.95 42.52
C ALA A 21 -19.20 -30.19 41.00
N SER A 22 -18.55 -31.28 40.61
CA SER A 22 -18.54 -31.91 39.31
C SER A 22 -19.89 -32.55 38.96
N THR A 23 -20.27 -32.53 37.68
CA THR A 23 -21.10 -33.59 37.09
C THR A 23 -20.63 -33.88 35.67
N HIS A 24 -20.19 -35.12 35.50
CA HIS A 24 -20.03 -35.80 34.22
C HIS A 24 -21.42 -36.10 33.65
N GLU A 25 -21.61 -35.87 32.35
CA GLU A 25 -22.53 -36.57 31.42
C GLU A 25 -22.40 -35.85 30.07
N SER A 26 -22.51 -36.42 28.88
CA SER A 26 -22.40 -37.77 28.34
C SER A 26 -22.46 -37.54 26.81
N ASN A 27 -21.68 -38.31 26.07
CA ASN A 27 -21.58 -38.22 24.62
C ASN A 27 -22.86 -38.79 23.98
N SER A 28 -23.56 -38.02 23.14
CA SER A 28 -24.60 -38.56 22.23
C SER A 28 -24.64 -37.75 20.95
N GLY A 29 -24.29 -38.40 19.84
CA GLY A 29 -24.23 -37.83 18.50
C GLY A 29 -25.58 -37.81 17.77
N GLY A 30 -25.63 -36.91 16.78
CA GLY A 30 -26.60 -36.86 15.68
C GLY A 30 -27.29 -35.50 15.52
N PRO A 31 -27.78 -35.12 14.32
CA PRO A 31 -27.28 -35.34 12.96
C PRO A 31 -26.65 -34.04 12.37
N GLU A 32 -25.85 -34.17 11.30
CA GLU A 32 -25.29 -33.02 10.57
C GLU A 32 -26.41 -32.07 10.10
N LYS A 33 -26.30 -30.80 10.53
CA LYS A 33 -27.20 -29.72 10.13
C LYS A 33 -26.71 -29.17 8.79
N PRO A 34 -27.57 -28.96 7.78
CA PRO A 34 -27.16 -28.46 6.48
C PRO A 34 -26.51 -27.08 6.60
N GLU A 35 -25.47 -26.83 5.81
CA GLU A 35 -24.70 -25.57 5.76
C GLU A 35 -25.65 -24.37 5.77
N ALA A 36 -25.62 -23.62 6.88
CA ALA A 36 -26.43 -22.43 7.03
C ALA A 36 -25.91 -21.35 6.08
N VAL A 37 -26.79 -20.86 5.21
CA VAL A 37 -26.56 -19.63 4.43
C VAL A 37 -26.21 -18.50 5.40
N LEU A 38 -24.98 -17.98 5.29
CA LEU A 38 -24.43 -16.92 6.14
C LEU A 38 -25.35 -15.70 6.15
N LYS A 39 -25.64 -15.16 7.34
CA LYS A 39 -26.47 -13.96 7.49
C LYS A 39 -25.62 -12.70 7.24
N PRO A 40 -26.22 -11.57 6.84
CA PRO A 40 -25.49 -10.30 6.65
C PRO A 40 -24.74 -9.81 7.91
N SER A 41 -25.15 -10.26 9.10
CA SER A 41 -24.45 -10.00 10.38
C SER A 41 -23.09 -10.71 10.51
N ASP A 42 -22.84 -11.75 9.72
CA ASP A 42 -21.56 -12.47 9.71
C ASP A 42 -20.47 -11.69 8.94
N TRP A 43 -20.87 -10.62 8.24
CA TRP A 43 -20.00 -9.70 7.50
C TRP A 43 -19.49 -8.52 8.34
N VAL A 44 -19.69 -8.53 9.67
CA VAL A 44 -19.17 -7.46 10.52
C VAL A 44 -17.64 -7.52 10.52
N PHE A 45 -17.04 -6.64 9.72
CA PHE A 45 -15.61 -6.44 9.69
C PHE A 45 -15.11 -6.09 11.10
N GLN A 46 -14.38 -7.01 11.71
CA GLN A 46 -13.70 -6.77 12.97
C GLN A 46 -12.27 -6.32 12.69
N GLY A 47 -11.99 -5.04 12.90
CA GLY A 47 -10.66 -4.48 12.73
C GLY A 47 -9.64 -5.18 13.63
N THR A 48 -8.39 -5.33 13.17
CA THR A 48 -7.36 -6.08 13.91
C THR A 48 -7.10 -5.53 15.31
N PHE A 49 -7.32 -4.23 15.54
CA PHE A 49 -7.25 -3.67 16.89
C PHE A 49 -8.26 -4.33 17.85
N ALA A 50 -9.51 -4.52 17.43
CA ALA A 50 -10.53 -5.17 18.25
C ALA A 50 -10.18 -6.64 18.53
N ARG A 51 -9.67 -7.36 17.51
CA ARG A 51 -9.19 -8.74 17.65
C ARG A 51 -8.01 -8.87 18.62
N THR A 52 -7.09 -7.91 18.59
CA THR A 52 -5.83 -7.98 19.36
C THR A 52 -5.90 -7.32 20.73
N ALA A 53 -7.00 -6.64 21.08
CA ALA A 53 -7.12 -5.86 22.31
C ALA A 53 -6.90 -6.73 23.57
N SER A 54 -7.59 -7.86 23.66
CA SER A 54 -7.55 -8.78 24.81
C SER A 54 -6.48 -9.87 24.73
N LEU A 55 -5.78 -9.99 23.60
CA LEU A 55 -4.79 -11.06 23.42
C LEU A 55 -3.48 -10.75 24.14
N GLU A 56 -2.91 -11.75 24.80
CA GLU A 56 -1.54 -11.68 25.33
C GLU A 56 -0.53 -11.63 24.18
N GLU A 57 0.54 -10.86 24.37
CA GLU A 57 1.65 -10.78 23.42
C GLU A 57 2.57 -11.97 23.59
N ARG A 58 2.90 -12.62 22.48
CA ARG A 58 3.88 -13.70 22.46
C ARG A 58 4.98 -13.39 21.46
N LYS A 59 6.22 -13.68 21.84
CA LYS A 59 7.35 -13.56 20.93
C LYS A 59 7.25 -14.65 19.84
N PRO A 60 7.34 -14.30 18.55
CA PRO A 60 7.33 -15.29 17.49
C PRO A 60 8.58 -16.20 17.55
N PRO A 61 8.42 -17.51 17.30
CA PRO A 61 9.53 -18.46 17.13
C PRO A 61 10.51 -18.05 16.01
N LEU A 62 11.80 -18.32 16.20
CA LEU A 62 12.86 -17.95 15.24
C LEU A 62 12.71 -18.64 13.88
N ASP A 63 12.31 -19.91 13.86
CA ASP A 63 12.06 -20.69 12.64
C ASP A 63 10.99 -20.06 11.75
N LEU A 64 9.90 -19.58 12.36
CA LEU A 64 8.84 -18.88 11.63
C LEU A 64 9.35 -17.55 11.06
N ILE A 65 10.13 -16.78 11.82
CA ILE A 65 10.72 -15.53 11.35
C ILE A 65 11.65 -15.79 10.16
N VAL A 66 12.54 -16.78 10.26
CA VAL A 66 13.45 -17.13 9.17
C VAL A 66 12.70 -17.54 7.91
N SER A 67 11.67 -18.40 8.05
CA SER A 67 10.83 -18.82 6.91
C SER A 67 10.10 -17.65 6.24
N SER A 68 9.64 -16.67 7.03
CA SER A 68 8.88 -15.51 6.56
C SER A 68 9.70 -14.57 5.66
N THR A 69 11.02 -14.56 5.79
CA THR A 69 11.89 -13.74 4.93
C THR A 69 11.72 -14.10 3.45
N SER A 70 11.68 -15.39 3.13
CA SER A 70 11.46 -15.86 1.76
C SER A 70 10.07 -15.46 1.22
N VAL A 71 9.07 -15.47 2.10
CA VAL A 71 7.68 -15.08 1.79
C VAL A 71 7.60 -13.59 1.50
N PHE A 72 8.26 -12.74 2.30
CA PHE A 72 8.34 -11.31 2.03
C PHE A 72 8.91 -11.00 0.65
N PHE A 73 10.04 -11.63 0.29
CA PHE A 73 10.68 -11.42 -1.01
C PHE A 73 9.86 -11.94 -2.19
N ARG A 74 8.95 -12.89 -1.95
CA ARG A 74 8.06 -13.43 -2.97
C ARG A 74 6.79 -12.59 -3.17
N HIS A 75 6.22 -12.05 -2.09
CA HIS A 75 4.86 -11.49 -2.10
C HIS A 75 4.82 -9.95 -1.96
N ILE A 76 5.80 -9.34 -1.28
CA ILE A 76 5.80 -7.91 -0.97
C ILE A 76 6.92 -7.16 -1.72
N HIS A 77 8.14 -7.68 -1.65
CA HIS A 77 9.31 -7.04 -2.27
C HIS A 77 9.14 -6.74 -3.76
N PRO A 78 8.51 -7.60 -4.60
CA PRO A 78 8.43 -7.33 -6.03
C PRO A 78 7.75 -5.99 -6.38
N TRP A 79 6.76 -5.55 -5.60
CA TRP A 79 6.09 -4.27 -5.82
C TRP A 79 6.50 -3.18 -4.83
N PHE A 80 7.23 -3.52 -3.77
CA PHE A 80 7.80 -2.58 -2.79
C PHE A 80 9.31 -2.84 -2.53
N PRO A 81 10.19 -2.70 -3.54
CA PRO A 81 11.56 -3.22 -3.55
C PRO A 81 12.59 -2.26 -2.94
N PHE A 82 12.46 -1.92 -1.65
CA PHE A 82 13.42 -1.00 -1.02
C PHE A 82 14.59 -1.70 -0.29
N LEU A 83 14.40 -2.96 0.11
CA LEU A 83 15.43 -3.78 0.73
C LEU A 83 16.35 -4.43 -0.31
N ASP A 84 17.61 -4.64 0.06
CA ASP A 84 18.56 -5.42 -0.73
C ASP A 84 18.47 -6.90 -0.33
N SER A 85 18.07 -7.75 -1.28
CA SER A 85 17.88 -9.19 -1.02
C SER A 85 19.19 -9.88 -0.63
N HIS A 86 20.32 -9.49 -1.21
CA HIS A 86 21.60 -10.13 -0.92
C HIS A 86 22.06 -9.80 0.50
N LEU A 87 21.93 -8.54 0.91
CA LEU A 87 22.30 -8.12 2.26
C LEU A 87 21.39 -8.77 3.31
N VAL A 88 20.08 -8.78 3.09
CA VAL A 88 19.14 -9.39 4.04
C VAL A 88 19.36 -10.91 4.14
N LEU A 89 19.61 -11.61 3.04
CA LEU A 89 19.86 -13.06 3.07
C LEU A 89 21.22 -13.41 3.70
N HIS A 90 22.25 -12.58 3.46
CA HIS A 90 23.53 -12.73 4.12
C HIS A 90 23.39 -12.56 5.65
N ASP A 91 22.70 -11.50 6.08
CA ASP A 91 22.45 -11.24 7.50
C ASP A 91 21.56 -12.31 8.15
N LEU A 92 20.68 -12.96 7.37
CA LEU A 92 19.81 -14.04 7.83
C LEU A 92 20.60 -15.31 8.16
N ALA A 93 21.70 -15.58 7.45
CA ALA A 93 22.51 -16.78 7.64
C ALA A 93 23.20 -16.81 9.02
N ASP A 94 23.58 -15.65 9.55
CA ASP A 94 24.24 -15.49 10.85
C ASP A 94 23.26 -15.12 11.98
N LEU A 95 21.95 -15.19 11.73
CA LEU A 95 20.92 -14.67 12.64
C LEU A 95 20.79 -15.52 13.92
N ARG A 96 21.39 -15.06 15.01
CA ARG A 96 21.21 -15.64 16.36
C ARG A 96 19.95 -15.16 17.05
N GLU A 97 19.66 -13.85 16.94
CA GLU A 97 18.47 -13.23 17.49
C GLU A 97 17.79 -12.31 16.46
N PRO A 98 16.45 -12.33 16.35
CA PRO A 98 15.76 -11.48 15.38
C PRO A 98 15.91 -10.00 15.74
N THR A 99 16.41 -9.22 14.78
CA THR A 99 16.40 -7.75 14.83
C THR A 99 15.00 -7.19 14.52
N LEU A 100 14.80 -5.88 14.72
CA LEU A 100 13.53 -5.22 14.37
C LEU A 100 13.11 -5.45 12.91
N LEU A 101 14.07 -5.47 11.98
CA LEU A 101 13.81 -5.67 10.57
C LEU A 101 13.12 -7.02 10.33
N TYR A 102 13.64 -8.09 10.93
CA TYR A 102 13.07 -9.43 10.79
C TYR A 102 11.71 -9.57 11.47
N TYR A 103 11.48 -8.90 12.61
CA TYR A 103 10.13 -8.81 13.18
C TYR A 103 9.18 -8.12 12.21
N ALA A 104 9.58 -7.00 11.59
CA ALA A 104 8.74 -6.27 10.65
C ALA A 104 8.41 -7.11 9.40
N ILE A 105 9.42 -7.77 8.82
CA ILE A 105 9.28 -8.73 7.71
C ILE A 105 8.29 -9.83 8.10
N PHE A 106 8.44 -10.42 9.28
CA PHE A 106 7.54 -11.45 9.77
C PHE A 106 6.11 -10.93 9.88
N GLY A 107 5.91 -9.78 10.55
CA GLY A 107 4.58 -9.17 10.74
C GLY A 107 3.84 -8.94 9.44
N ALA A 108 4.50 -8.32 8.45
CA ALA A 108 3.92 -8.05 7.13
C ALA A 108 3.68 -9.33 6.30
N SER A 109 4.40 -10.41 6.59
CA SER A 109 4.30 -11.67 5.84
C SER A 109 3.26 -12.64 6.40
N ILE A 110 2.70 -12.39 7.60
CA ILE A 110 1.71 -13.26 8.24
C ILE A 110 0.55 -13.66 7.30
N PRO A 111 -0.08 -12.73 6.53
CA PRO A 111 -1.19 -13.09 5.64
C PRO A 111 -0.83 -14.07 4.51
N PHE A 112 0.46 -14.24 4.23
CA PHE A 112 0.99 -15.10 3.17
C PHE A 112 1.61 -16.39 3.70
N LEU A 113 1.70 -16.56 5.03
CA LEU A 113 2.27 -17.74 5.66
C LEU A 113 1.24 -18.87 5.72
N TYR A 114 1.61 -20.04 5.19
CA TYR A 114 0.87 -21.29 5.38
C TYR A 114 1.69 -22.19 6.28
N HIS A 115 1.37 -22.21 7.57
CA HIS A 115 2.05 -23.08 8.53
C HIS A 115 1.04 -23.77 9.47
N PRO A 116 1.12 -25.09 9.70
CA PRO A 116 0.18 -25.82 10.56
C PRO A 116 0.10 -25.28 12.01
N ARG A 117 1.19 -24.64 12.48
CA ARG A 117 1.28 -24.05 13.82
C ARG A 117 0.81 -22.59 13.91
N LEU A 118 0.32 -21.99 12.82
CA LEU A 118 -0.19 -20.61 12.81
C LEU A 118 -1.71 -20.64 12.71
N ASN A 119 -2.38 -20.55 13.86
CA ASN A 119 -3.82 -20.22 13.89
C ASN A 119 -4.03 -18.70 13.94
N ASN A 120 -5.27 -18.25 13.74
CA ASN A 120 -5.62 -16.82 13.73
C ASN A 120 -5.22 -16.11 15.04
N THR A 121 -5.41 -16.76 16.19
CA THR A 121 -5.11 -16.20 17.52
C THR A 121 -3.61 -16.04 17.76
N GLN A 122 -2.80 -17.03 17.38
CA GLN A 122 -1.34 -16.99 17.47
C GLN A 122 -0.77 -15.94 16.53
N SER A 123 -1.29 -15.88 15.31
CA SER A 123 -0.92 -14.85 14.33
C SER A 123 -1.16 -13.45 14.88
N ASP A 124 -2.33 -13.22 15.48
CA ASP A 124 -2.67 -11.94 16.12
C ASP A 124 -1.78 -11.61 17.32
N SER A 125 -1.46 -12.61 18.16
CA SER A 125 -0.57 -12.47 19.31
C SER A 125 0.86 -12.12 18.89
N PHE A 126 1.41 -12.81 17.87
CA PHE A 126 2.74 -12.54 17.33
C PHE A 126 2.81 -11.20 16.60
N TRP A 127 1.79 -10.87 15.81
CA TRP A 127 1.67 -9.57 15.16
C TRP A 127 1.62 -8.43 16.18
N LYS A 128 0.85 -8.59 17.26
CA LYS A 128 0.76 -7.61 18.35
C LYS A 128 2.13 -7.37 18.99
N TYR A 129 2.87 -8.44 19.29
CA TYR A 129 4.23 -8.37 19.84
C TYR A 129 5.18 -7.60 18.90
N THR A 130 5.23 -8.01 17.63
CA THR A 130 6.05 -7.37 16.58
C THR A 130 5.74 -5.88 16.46
N LYS A 131 4.46 -5.54 16.34
CA LYS A 131 4.00 -4.16 16.21
C LYS A 131 4.46 -3.32 17.41
N ARG A 132 4.17 -3.75 18.64
CA ARG A 132 4.51 -2.97 19.85
C ARG A 132 6.01 -2.77 20.00
N ARG A 133 6.81 -3.82 19.74
CA ARG A 133 8.26 -3.75 19.78
C ARG A 133 8.82 -2.69 18.80
N ILE A 134 8.35 -2.69 17.56
CA ILE A 134 8.77 -1.71 16.53
C ILE A 134 8.28 -0.29 16.88
N PHE A 135 7.11 -0.16 17.50
CA PHE A 135 6.60 1.14 17.95
C PHE A 135 7.48 1.76 19.03
N ILE A 136 7.82 1.00 20.07
CA ILE A 136 8.64 1.44 21.19
C ILE A 136 10.05 1.78 20.70
N GLU A 137 10.75 0.81 20.11
CA GLU A 137 12.16 0.93 19.76
C GLU A 137 12.42 2.04 18.73
N ALA A 138 11.57 2.19 17.71
CA ALA A 138 11.75 3.25 16.72
C ALA A 138 11.46 4.66 17.26
N SER A 139 10.74 4.77 18.38
CA SER A 139 10.43 6.04 19.03
C SER A 139 11.48 6.42 20.06
N GLU A 140 12.03 5.43 20.80
CA GLU A 140 13.06 5.63 21.81
C GLU A 140 14.46 5.78 21.17
N GLU A 141 14.82 4.90 20.25
CA GLU A 141 16.13 4.83 19.60
C GLU A 141 16.01 4.92 18.07
N PRO A 142 15.83 6.13 17.50
CA PRO A 142 15.66 6.28 16.07
C PRO A 142 16.98 5.95 15.34
N SER A 143 16.99 4.82 14.64
CA SER A 143 18.10 4.29 13.83
C SER A 143 17.68 4.05 12.37
N TYR A 144 18.64 3.80 11.47
CA TYR A 144 18.32 3.40 10.10
C TYR A 144 17.52 2.09 10.07
N ALA A 145 17.96 1.07 10.81
CA ALA A 145 17.28 -0.22 10.92
C ALA A 145 15.87 -0.08 11.54
N ALA A 146 15.72 0.79 12.55
CA ALA A 146 14.42 1.09 13.12
C ALA A 146 13.50 1.80 12.12
N LEU A 147 14.03 2.66 11.25
CA LEU A 147 13.25 3.31 10.18
C LEU A 147 12.84 2.31 9.08
N GLU A 148 13.70 1.37 8.70
CA GLU A 148 13.34 0.29 7.76
C GLU A 148 12.19 -0.56 8.33
N ALA A 149 12.32 -1.00 9.59
CA ALA A 149 11.28 -1.76 10.29
C ALA A 149 9.98 -0.95 10.44
N ALA A 150 10.10 0.35 10.77
CA ALA A 150 8.95 1.25 10.85
C ALA A 150 8.26 1.46 9.50
N THR A 151 9.01 1.47 8.40
CA THR A 151 8.49 1.60 7.04
C THR A 151 7.68 0.36 6.65
N ILE A 152 8.20 -0.84 6.93
CA ILE A 152 7.46 -2.10 6.72
C ILE A 152 6.22 -2.16 7.60
N LEU A 153 6.31 -1.76 8.87
CA LEU A 153 5.14 -1.71 9.74
C LEU A 153 4.08 -0.72 9.22
N THR A 154 4.48 0.41 8.64
CA THR A 154 3.55 1.38 8.04
C THR A 154 2.87 0.81 6.79
N LEU A 155 3.62 0.08 5.97
CA LEU A 155 3.10 -0.68 4.84
C LEU A 155 2.05 -1.71 5.29
N ASP A 156 2.38 -2.48 6.32
CA ASP A 156 1.50 -3.51 6.87
C ASP A 156 0.21 -2.90 7.46
N LEU A 157 0.34 -1.88 8.32
CA LEU A 157 -0.82 -1.19 8.90
C LEU A 157 -1.73 -0.56 7.83
N SER A 158 -1.17 0.02 6.77
CA SER A 158 -1.95 0.59 5.66
C SER A 158 -2.66 -0.47 4.82
N GLY A 159 -2.15 -1.71 4.78
CA GLY A 159 -2.86 -2.87 4.23
C GLY A 159 -4.02 -3.38 5.11
N MET A 160 -4.17 -2.86 6.33
CA MET A 160 -5.17 -3.31 7.31
C MET A 160 -6.26 -2.28 7.60
N THR A 161 -5.89 -0.99 7.64
CA THR A 161 -6.80 0.09 8.01
C THR A 161 -6.37 1.41 7.37
N ASN A 162 -7.26 2.39 7.38
CA ASN A 162 -7.00 3.79 6.96
C ASN A 162 -7.17 4.75 8.14
N GLY A 163 -7.01 4.24 9.37
CA GLY A 163 -7.27 4.99 10.60
C GLY A 163 -6.03 5.69 11.19
N PRO A 164 -6.18 6.35 12.35
CA PRO A 164 -5.11 7.08 13.04
C PRO A 164 -3.83 6.31 13.28
N GLN A 165 -3.91 5.00 13.46
CA GLN A 165 -2.73 4.15 13.65
C GLN A 165 -1.76 4.19 12.45
N VAL A 166 -2.27 4.47 11.25
CA VAL A 166 -1.49 4.49 10.01
C VAL A 166 -0.86 5.86 9.81
N TRP A 167 -1.67 6.92 9.80
CA TRP A 167 -1.16 8.26 9.53
C TRP A 167 -0.33 8.82 10.70
N SER A 168 -0.58 8.42 11.95
CA SER A 168 0.32 8.74 13.07
C SER A 168 1.69 8.08 12.91
N ARG A 169 1.74 6.82 12.48
CA ARG A 169 3.02 6.13 12.25
C ARG A 169 3.76 6.70 11.05
N LEU A 170 3.03 6.98 9.96
CA LEU A 170 3.58 7.63 8.78
C LEU A 170 4.17 9.00 9.12
N ALA A 171 3.54 9.79 10.01
CA ALA A 171 4.08 11.08 10.45
C ALA A 171 5.47 10.93 11.11
N VAL A 172 5.66 9.93 11.96
CA VAL A 172 6.97 9.62 12.55
C VAL A 172 7.96 9.20 11.46
N VAL A 173 7.58 8.26 10.60
CA VAL A 173 8.43 7.76 9.51
C VAL A 173 8.85 8.88 8.55
N ALA A 174 7.93 9.73 8.13
CA ALA A 174 8.20 10.88 7.27
C ALA A 174 9.17 11.87 7.94
N ARG A 175 9.05 12.06 9.26
CA ARG A 175 9.95 12.96 10.00
C ARG A 175 11.35 12.40 10.14
N LEU A 176 11.49 11.09 10.36
CA LEU A 176 12.78 10.41 10.35
C LEU A 176 13.39 10.34 8.94
N ALA A 177 12.57 10.21 7.89
CA ALA A 177 13.02 10.22 6.49
C ALA A 177 13.72 11.53 6.12
N ALA A 178 13.24 12.67 6.63
CA ALA A 178 13.90 13.97 6.43
C ALA A 178 15.34 13.99 6.98
N GLN A 179 15.63 13.18 8.00
CA GLN A 179 16.95 13.07 8.63
C GLN A 179 17.91 12.11 7.89
N LEU A 180 17.44 11.34 6.90
CA LEU A 180 18.32 10.44 6.11
C LEU A 180 19.41 11.17 5.32
N ARG A 181 19.27 12.50 5.20
CA ARG A 181 20.16 13.38 4.43
C ARG A 181 21.30 14.01 5.22
N THR A 182 21.16 14.15 6.53
CA THR A 182 22.06 14.98 7.34
C THR A 182 23.31 14.19 7.69
N ALA A 183 24.20 14.09 6.71
CA ALA A 183 25.49 13.43 6.83
C ALA A 183 26.49 14.13 7.78
N SER A 184 26.10 15.15 8.56
CA SER A 184 27.06 15.98 9.29
C SER A 184 26.64 16.48 10.69
N GLY A 185 25.77 15.81 11.45
CA GLY A 185 25.66 16.26 12.85
C GLY A 185 24.74 15.53 13.82
N ARG A 186 23.66 14.89 13.38
CA ARG A 186 22.80 14.06 14.25
C ARG A 186 22.22 12.92 13.43
N VAL A 187 23.07 11.93 13.17
CA VAL A 187 22.70 10.71 12.44
C VAL A 187 21.72 9.93 13.32
N LEU A 188 20.63 9.41 12.74
CA LEU A 188 19.83 8.33 13.35
C LEU A 188 20.82 7.33 13.95
N ARG A 189 20.79 7.10 15.27
CA ARG A 189 21.83 6.36 15.98
C ARG A 189 22.08 5.04 15.24
N GLN A 190 23.32 4.74 14.91
CA GLN A 190 23.66 3.39 14.48
C GLN A 190 23.42 2.52 15.71
N SER A 191 22.47 1.57 15.66
CA SER A 191 22.18 0.72 16.81
C SER A 191 23.48 0.06 17.26
N VAL A 192 23.94 0.36 18.48
CA VAL A 192 25.03 -0.37 19.14
C VAL A 192 24.45 -0.98 20.40
N SER A 193 24.40 -2.30 20.47
CA SER A 193 25.03 -3.11 21.54
C SER A 193 24.59 -4.57 21.45
N GLY A 194 25.56 -5.51 21.48
CA GLY A 194 25.28 -6.94 21.53
C GLY A 194 26.46 -7.87 21.19
N GLY A 195 27.64 -7.70 21.81
CA GLY A 195 28.53 -8.82 22.15
C GLY A 195 29.19 -9.70 21.07
N SER A 196 29.27 -9.32 19.79
CA SER A 196 30.10 -10.07 18.83
C SER A 196 31.54 -9.53 18.80
N ARG A 197 32.52 -10.38 19.17
CA ARG A 197 33.97 -10.09 19.11
C ARG A 197 34.52 -10.04 17.67
N ASP A 198 33.70 -10.29 16.66
CA ASP A 198 34.08 -10.14 15.25
C ASP A 198 33.53 -8.83 14.67
N GLY A 199 34.29 -7.75 14.88
CA GLY A 199 34.02 -6.40 14.41
C GLY A 199 34.18 -6.22 12.90
N ARG A 200 33.46 -6.99 12.07
CA ARG A 200 33.50 -6.83 10.61
C ARG A 200 32.18 -6.48 9.93
N LEU A 201 31.01 -6.66 10.55
CA LEU A 201 29.72 -6.44 9.86
C LEU A 201 28.64 -5.67 10.65
N ALA A 202 28.84 -5.38 11.94
CA ALA A 202 27.84 -4.67 12.76
C ALA A 202 27.92 -3.11 12.73
N THR A 203 28.70 -2.52 11.81
CA THR A 203 29.09 -1.09 11.89
C THR A 203 29.08 -0.33 10.56
N THR A 204 28.58 -0.90 9.46
CA THR A 204 28.64 -0.21 8.17
C THR A 204 27.48 0.79 8.03
N ARG A 205 27.82 2.08 8.03
CA ARG A 205 26.91 3.17 7.65
C ARG A 205 26.16 2.79 6.37
N PRO A 206 24.81 2.86 6.33
CA PRO A 206 24.06 2.46 5.15
C PRO A 206 24.53 3.26 3.95
N SER A 207 24.69 2.61 2.79
CA SER A 207 25.14 3.27 1.56
C SER A 207 24.19 4.41 1.16
N ALA A 208 24.68 5.38 0.38
CA ALA A 208 23.83 6.46 -0.13
C ALA A 208 22.62 5.92 -0.93
N ARG A 209 22.82 4.83 -1.67
CA ARG A 209 21.77 4.14 -2.42
C ARG A 209 20.71 3.51 -1.51
N GLN A 210 21.10 2.80 -0.45
CA GLN A 210 20.15 2.23 0.52
C GLN A 210 19.29 3.33 1.18
N ARG A 211 19.91 4.45 1.57
CA ARG A 211 19.16 5.59 2.11
C ARG A 211 18.19 6.18 1.09
N ALA A 212 18.59 6.30 -0.16
CA ALA A 212 17.73 6.79 -1.24
C ALA A 212 16.57 5.82 -1.54
N LYS A 213 16.81 4.50 -1.60
CA LYS A 213 15.75 3.49 -1.78
C LYS A 213 14.72 3.57 -0.67
N LEU A 214 15.16 3.61 0.59
CA LEU A 214 14.27 3.75 1.75
C LEU A 214 13.47 5.05 1.68
N PHE A 215 14.10 6.18 1.35
CA PHE A 215 13.41 7.45 1.19
C PHE A 215 12.30 7.39 0.15
N TRP A 216 12.58 6.86 -1.04
CA TRP A 216 11.58 6.74 -2.11
C TRP A 216 10.48 5.73 -1.81
N ALA A 217 10.76 4.71 -1.00
CA ALA A 217 9.75 3.80 -0.48
C ALA A 217 8.80 4.50 0.51
N ILE A 218 9.34 5.35 1.40
CA ILE A 218 8.53 6.19 2.30
C ILE A 218 7.71 7.19 1.50
N PHE A 219 8.25 7.77 0.43
CA PHE A 219 7.49 8.61 -0.50
C PHE A 219 6.32 7.88 -1.14
N ALA A 220 6.52 6.63 -1.55
CA ALA A 220 5.43 5.83 -2.11
C ALA A 220 4.33 5.59 -1.08
N LEU A 221 4.69 5.22 0.15
CA LEU A 221 3.74 5.07 1.26
C LEU A 221 2.99 6.36 1.58
N ASP A 222 3.69 7.49 1.68
CA ASP A 222 3.10 8.81 1.92
C ASP A 222 2.02 9.11 0.86
N SER A 223 2.36 8.86 -0.41
CA SER A 223 1.44 9.08 -1.54
C SER A 223 0.21 8.17 -1.48
N PHE A 224 0.39 6.86 -1.25
CA PHE A 224 -0.73 5.92 -1.13
C PHE A 224 -1.61 6.19 0.08
N ILE A 225 -1.02 6.49 1.23
CA ILE A 225 -1.77 6.71 2.48
C ILE A 225 -2.53 8.03 2.40
N SER A 226 -1.92 9.12 1.92
CA SER A 226 -2.58 10.41 1.79
C SER A 226 -3.85 10.33 0.94
N ILE A 227 -3.76 9.74 -0.26
CA ILE A 227 -4.92 9.64 -1.16
C ILE A 227 -6.05 8.76 -0.60
N THR A 228 -5.71 7.71 0.16
CA THR A 228 -6.70 6.76 0.70
C THR A 228 -7.28 7.18 2.06
N THR A 229 -6.66 8.15 2.74
CA THR A 229 -7.10 8.67 4.05
C THR A 229 -7.64 10.10 3.99
N SER A 230 -7.59 10.74 2.80
CA SER A 230 -7.92 12.15 2.62
C SER A 230 -7.09 13.07 3.52
N GLN A 231 -5.81 12.74 3.72
CA GLN A 231 -4.88 13.52 4.53
C GLN A 231 -3.80 14.16 3.65
N PRO A 232 -3.38 15.40 3.94
CA PRO A 232 -2.27 16.03 3.24
C PRO A 232 -1.01 15.17 3.25
N THR A 233 -0.21 15.32 2.21
CA THR A 233 1.07 14.61 2.12
C THR A 233 2.09 15.16 3.12
N LEU A 234 2.83 14.27 3.79
CA LEU A 234 3.76 14.65 4.86
C LEU A 234 5.14 15.02 4.33
N LEU A 235 5.59 14.37 3.24
CA LEU A 235 6.86 14.69 2.60
C LEU A 235 6.73 15.91 1.70
N THR A 236 6.76 17.09 2.30
CA THR A 236 6.72 18.38 1.56
C THR A 236 7.92 18.60 0.62
N GLU A 237 7.80 19.54 -0.31
CA GLU A 237 8.79 19.80 -1.36
C GLU A 237 10.21 20.10 -0.83
N HIS A 238 10.34 20.74 0.33
CA HIS A 238 11.65 21.01 0.93
C HIS A 238 12.39 19.71 1.34
N ILE A 239 11.66 18.65 1.66
CA ILE A 239 12.20 17.32 1.98
C ILE A 239 12.51 16.55 0.69
N LEU A 240 11.69 16.72 -0.36
CA LEU A 240 11.83 16.01 -1.63
C LEU A 240 12.98 16.54 -2.49
N ARG A 241 13.03 17.86 -2.70
CA ARG A 241 13.99 18.56 -3.58
C ARG A 241 15.40 18.01 -3.46
N PRO A 242 15.92 17.77 -2.25
CA PRO A 242 17.29 17.33 -2.13
C PRO A 242 17.51 15.86 -2.61
N PHE A 243 16.49 14.99 -2.61
CA PHE A 243 16.58 13.58 -3.07
C PHE A 243 16.24 13.41 -4.55
N ARG A 244 15.53 14.36 -5.16
CA ARG A 244 15.12 14.30 -6.58
C ARG A 244 16.27 13.95 -7.54
N PRO A 245 17.48 14.56 -7.45
CA PRO A 245 18.57 14.28 -8.40
C PRO A 245 19.05 12.83 -8.38
N SER A 246 18.93 12.14 -7.24
CA SER A 246 19.40 10.76 -7.12
C SER A 246 18.33 9.72 -7.49
N ARG A 247 17.08 10.13 -7.76
CA ARG A 247 15.95 9.19 -7.94
C ARG A 247 16.21 8.21 -9.07
N GLU A 248 16.50 8.72 -10.27
CA GLU A 248 16.73 7.89 -11.45
C GLU A 248 17.93 6.96 -11.25
N ALA A 249 19.06 7.52 -10.80
CA ALA A 249 20.27 6.72 -10.54
C ALA A 249 20.09 5.66 -9.44
N THR A 250 19.18 5.86 -8.49
CA THR A 250 18.90 4.88 -7.43
C THR A 250 18.20 3.63 -7.97
N TRP A 251 17.38 3.78 -9.02
CA TRP A 251 16.48 2.74 -9.49
C TRP A 251 16.82 2.20 -10.89
N LEU A 252 17.53 2.96 -11.74
CA LEU A 252 17.90 2.53 -13.09
C LEU A 252 19.36 2.09 -13.21
N HIS A 253 20.25 2.52 -12.31
CA HIS A 253 21.67 2.16 -12.36
C HIS A 253 22.00 1.13 -11.27
N GLU A 254 21.97 -0.14 -11.66
CA GLU A 254 22.56 -1.23 -10.88
C GLU A 254 24.09 -1.06 -10.90
N PRO A 255 24.80 -1.17 -9.76
CA PRO A 255 26.25 -1.12 -9.80
C PRO A 255 26.74 -2.33 -10.59
N SER A 256 27.17 -2.10 -11.83
CA SER A 256 28.10 -3.01 -12.49
C SER A 256 29.24 -3.30 -11.51
N HIS A 257 29.56 -4.58 -11.33
CA HIS A 257 30.75 -5.02 -10.59
C HIS A 257 31.97 -4.17 -11.00
N PRO A 258 32.96 -3.97 -10.12
CA PRO A 258 34.17 -3.22 -10.46
C PRO A 258 35.03 -4.05 -11.43
N SER A 259 34.62 -4.14 -12.70
CA SER A 259 35.47 -4.56 -13.80
C SER A 259 35.96 -3.33 -14.53
N ALA A 260 37.29 -3.25 -14.62
CA ALA A 260 38.12 -2.22 -15.20
C ALA A 260 37.52 -1.45 -16.39
N SER A 261 37.68 -0.12 -16.31
CA SER A 261 37.84 0.81 -17.43
C SER A 261 36.91 0.62 -18.63
N CYS A 262 35.78 1.33 -18.63
CA CYS A 262 35.18 1.83 -19.86
C CYS A 262 34.73 3.27 -19.62
N SER A 263 35.14 4.16 -20.53
CA SER A 263 34.80 5.57 -20.59
C SER A 263 33.30 5.78 -20.42
N ALA A 264 32.91 6.56 -19.41
CA ALA A 264 31.54 6.86 -19.08
C ALA A 264 30.87 7.73 -20.15
N SER A 265 30.32 7.07 -21.16
CA SER A 265 29.18 7.60 -21.91
C SER A 265 27.94 7.36 -21.05
N TYR A 266 27.54 8.38 -20.29
CA TYR A 266 26.27 8.40 -19.55
C TYR A 266 25.13 8.57 -20.55
N GLY A 267 24.77 7.49 -21.25
CA GLY A 267 23.54 7.43 -22.02
C GLY A 267 22.37 7.20 -21.09
N SER A 268 21.44 8.14 -21.00
CA SER A 268 20.12 8.02 -20.34
C SER A 268 19.19 7.07 -21.11
N ALA A 269 19.67 5.87 -21.44
CA ALA A 269 18.84 4.89 -22.13
C ALA A 269 17.95 4.20 -21.10
N GLU A 270 16.63 4.42 -21.19
CA GLU A 270 15.68 3.62 -20.43
C GLU A 270 15.92 2.12 -20.66
N PRO A 271 15.78 1.28 -19.62
CA PRO A 271 16.04 -0.15 -19.75
C PRO A 271 15.10 -0.76 -20.79
N SER A 272 15.70 -1.50 -21.73
CA SER A 272 14.98 -2.19 -22.80
C SER A 272 14.18 -3.41 -22.30
N THR A 273 14.54 -3.93 -21.12
CA THR A 273 13.92 -5.09 -20.48
C THR A 273 13.33 -4.75 -19.12
N TYR A 274 12.35 -5.54 -18.69
CA TYR A 274 11.76 -5.44 -17.36
C TYR A 274 12.82 -5.63 -16.26
N SER A 275 12.76 -4.77 -15.24
CA SER A 275 13.37 -5.01 -13.93
C SER A 275 12.46 -4.49 -12.83
N VAL A 276 12.52 -5.11 -11.65
CA VAL A 276 11.73 -4.70 -10.47
C VAL A 276 12.00 -3.24 -10.12
N SER A 277 13.28 -2.83 -10.13
CA SER A 277 13.69 -1.45 -9.84
C SER A 277 13.16 -0.44 -10.87
N ALA A 278 13.19 -0.80 -12.16
CA ALA A 278 12.66 0.07 -13.22
C ALA A 278 11.13 0.20 -13.14
N ALA A 279 10.42 -0.88 -12.84
CA ALA A 279 8.97 -0.84 -12.62
C ALA A 279 8.62 0.05 -11.43
N PHE A 280 9.33 -0.08 -10.31
CA PHE A 280 9.12 0.80 -9.15
C PHE A 280 9.42 2.27 -9.46
N PHE A 281 10.46 2.57 -10.26
CA PHE A 281 10.71 3.94 -10.73
C PHE A 281 9.53 4.51 -11.53
N LYS A 282 8.91 3.71 -12.42
CA LYS A 282 7.70 4.12 -13.15
C LYS A 282 6.50 4.34 -12.22
N LEU A 283 6.34 3.51 -11.19
CA LEU A 283 5.34 3.73 -10.15
C LEU A 283 5.59 5.05 -9.41
N LEU A 284 6.82 5.40 -9.07
CA LEU A 284 7.16 6.69 -8.44
C LEU A 284 6.79 7.89 -9.32
N GLN A 285 6.97 7.81 -10.64
CA GLN A 285 6.54 8.86 -11.57
C GLN A 285 5.01 9.01 -11.58
N LEU A 286 4.27 7.91 -11.55
CA LEU A 286 2.80 7.94 -11.44
C LEU A 286 2.36 8.51 -10.08
N LEU A 287 3.12 8.27 -9.01
CA LEU A 287 2.83 8.81 -7.69
C LEU A 287 3.07 10.32 -7.59
N ASP A 288 3.95 10.91 -8.42
CA ASP A 288 4.03 12.36 -8.55
C ASP A 288 2.66 12.92 -9.02
N VAL A 289 2.05 12.30 -10.04
CA VAL A 289 0.70 12.65 -10.52
C VAL A 289 -0.35 12.42 -9.43
N SER A 290 -0.27 11.31 -8.72
CA SER A 290 -1.16 10.98 -7.61
C SER A 290 -1.20 12.08 -6.55
N ARG A 291 -0.04 12.66 -6.20
CA ARG A 291 0.04 13.74 -5.20
C ARG A 291 -0.60 15.02 -5.73
N SER A 292 -0.32 15.40 -6.97
CA SER A 292 -0.98 16.55 -7.60
C SER A 292 -2.50 16.39 -7.68
N TYR A 293 -2.99 15.19 -8.00
CA TYR A 293 -4.43 14.90 -7.99
C TYR A 293 -5.02 14.98 -6.59
N HIS A 294 -4.27 14.52 -5.58
CA HIS A 294 -4.72 14.59 -4.20
C HIS A 294 -4.76 16.03 -3.68
N ASP A 295 -3.76 16.85 -4.00
CA ASP A 295 -3.77 18.27 -3.66
C ASP A 295 -4.96 19.00 -4.31
N LEU A 296 -5.28 18.66 -5.57
CA LEU A 296 -6.47 19.17 -6.27
C LEU A 296 -7.79 18.68 -5.64
N TYR A 297 -7.82 17.46 -5.13
CA TYR A 297 -8.96 16.95 -4.35
C TYR A 297 -9.12 17.69 -3.02
N LEU A 298 -8.01 17.94 -2.30
CA LEU A 298 -8.05 18.66 -1.04
C LEU A 298 -8.49 20.13 -1.24
N SER A 299 -8.08 20.76 -2.34
CA SER A 299 -8.60 22.09 -2.67
C SER A 299 -10.09 22.04 -3.03
N TYR A 300 -10.54 21.02 -3.77
CA TYR A 300 -11.96 20.81 -4.10
C TYR A 300 -12.84 20.75 -2.85
N ILE A 301 -12.49 19.95 -1.84
CA ILE A 301 -13.30 19.80 -0.62
C ILE A 301 -13.35 21.09 0.22
N THR A 302 -12.41 22.02 0.02
CA THR A 302 -12.39 23.32 0.68
C THR A 302 -13.08 24.44 -0.11
N LEU A 303 -13.50 24.18 -1.36
CA LEU A 303 -14.22 25.16 -2.17
C LEU A 303 -15.56 25.50 -1.53
N THR A 304 -15.84 26.79 -1.42
CA THR A 304 -17.13 27.28 -0.95
C THR A 304 -18.01 27.64 -2.16
N GLY A 305 -19.34 27.48 -2.03
CA GLY A 305 -20.27 27.70 -3.15
C GLY A 305 -20.29 29.12 -3.73
N ASN A 306 -19.78 30.11 -2.98
CA ASN A 306 -19.78 31.52 -3.39
C ASN A 306 -18.40 31.99 -3.92
N ASP A 307 -17.40 31.11 -3.96
CA ASP A 307 -16.04 31.45 -4.41
C ASP A 307 -15.84 31.16 -5.89
N GLU A 308 -16.30 32.08 -6.74
CA GLU A 308 -16.17 31.97 -8.20
C GLU A 308 -14.70 31.97 -8.65
N SER A 309 -13.86 32.81 -8.04
CA SER A 309 -12.42 32.90 -8.34
C SER A 309 -11.69 31.60 -8.01
N GLY A 310 -11.95 31.04 -6.83
CA GLY A 310 -11.42 29.74 -6.43
C GLY A 310 -11.91 28.60 -7.33
N THR A 311 -13.16 28.66 -7.78
CA THR A 311 -13.72 27.67 -8.73
C THR A 311 -13.02 27.71 -10.09
N VAL A 312 -12.77 28.90 -10.64
CA VAL A 312 -12.05 29.05 -11.91
C VAL A 312 -10.60 28.57 -11.79
N SER A 313 -9.90 28.96 -10.72
CA SER A 313 -8.53 28.50 -10.43
C SER A 313 -8.44 26.98 -10.28
N TRP A 314 -9.46 26.38 -9.64
CA TRP A 314 -9.57 24.93 -9.53
C TRP A 314 -9.80 24.26 -10.89
N LEU A 315 -10.67 24.82 -11.74
CA LEU A 315 -10.91 24.32 -13.10
C LEU A 315 -9.64 24.36 -13.96
N ASP A 316 -8.90 25.46 -13.93
CA ASP A 316 -7.62 25.58 -14.65
C ASP A 316 -6.63 24.49 -14.21
N SER A 317 -6.54 24.29 -12.89
CA SER A 317 -5.73 23.22 -12.30
C SER A 317 -6.20 21.84 -12.75
N PHE A 318 -7.52 21.59 -12.75
CA PHE A 318 -8.12 20.36 -13.26
C PHE A 318 -7.80 20.12 -14.72
N TYR A 319 -7.94 21.11 -15.60
CA TYR A 319 -7.62 20.96 -17.01
C TYR A 319 -6.16 20.61 -17.25
N SER A 320 -5.24 21.28 -16.55
CA SER A 320 -3.80 21.01 -16.65
C SER A 320 -3.43 19.58 -16.23
N LEU A 321 -4.21 18.99 -15.33
CA LEU A 321 -3.95 17.69 -14.71
C LEU A 321 -4.81 16.55 -15.29
N SER A 322 -5.93 16.83 -15.94
CA SER A 322 -6.97 15.87 -16.35
C SER A 322 -6.46 14.63 -17.11
N HIS A 323 -5.43 14.82 -17.94
CA HIS A 323 -4.81 13.76 -18.74
C HIS A 323 -3.44 13.30 -18.22
N ALA A 324 -2.96 13.81 -17.08
CA ALA A 324 -1.62 13.51 -16.58
C ALA A 324 -1.38 12.02 -16.30
N ALA A 325 -2.35 11.33 -15.68
CA ALA A 325 -2.24 9.89 -15.43
C ALA A 325 -2.21 9.09 -16.75
N ASP A 326 -3.08 9.44 -17.70
CA ASP A 326 -3.14 8.78 -19.01
C ASP A 326 -1.88 9.04 -19.84
N ASN A 327 -1.34 10.25 -19.80
CA ASN A 327 -0.04 10.59 -20.39
C ASN A 327 1.10 9.77 -19.77
N CYS A 328 1.07 9.56 -18.44
CA CYS A 328 2.04 8.69 -17.76
C CYS A 328 1.95 7.25 -18.25
N LEU A 329 0.73 6.69 -18.38
CA LEU A 329 0.51 5.34 -18.89
C LEU A 329 0.90 5.19 -20.37
N ARG A 330 0.58 6.17 -21.22
CA ARG A 330 0.98 6.18 -22.64
C ARG A 330 2.49 6.32 -22.82
N GLY A 331 3.16 7.03 -21.90
CA GLY A 331 4.61 7.20 -21.86
C GLY A 331 5.40 6.00 -21.31
N LEU A 332 4.74 4.89 -20.96
CA LEU A 332 5.43 3.71 -20.44
C LEU A 332 6.28 3.02 -21.53
N PRO A 333 7.45 2.44 -21.14
CA PRO A 333 8.30 1.68 -22.05
C PRO A 333 7.61 0.40 -22.53
N PRO A 334 8.03 -0.19 -23.66
CA PRO A 334 7.35 -1.34 -24.27
C PRO A 334 7.11 -2.52 -23.32
N TRP A 335 8.07 -2.86 -22.46
CA TRP A 335 7.95 -3.96 -21.48
C TRP A 335 6.92 -3.69 -20.38
N CYS A 336 6.49 -2.44 -20.20
CA CYS A 336 5.52 -2.01 -19.21
C CYS A 336 4.14 -1.72 -19.83
N ARG A 337 3.97 -1.82 -21.15
CA ARG A 337 2.68 -1.56 -21.81
C ARG A 337 1.75 -2.76 -21.70
N LEU A 338 0.49 -2.48 -21.36
CA LEU A 338 -0.60 -3.44 -21.43
C LEU A 338 -1.51 -3.11 -22.61
N LEU A 339 -1.81 -4.11 -23.45
CA LEU A 339 -2.84 -3.98 -24.47
C LEU A 339 -4.21 -4.24 -23.81
N LEU A 340 -4.85 -3.18 -23.33
CA LEU A 340 -6.20 -3.23 -22.76
C LEU A 340 -7.21 -2.85 -23.84
N ASN A 341 -8.39 -3.47 -23.82
CA ASN A 341 -9.45 -3.17 -24.78
C ASN A 341 -10.25 -1.93 -24.31
N THR A 342 -9.62 -0.76 -24.33
CA THR A 342 -10.22 0.48 -23.80
C THR A 342 -11.15 1.20 -24.78
N ASN A 343 -11.15 0.80 -26.07
CA ASN A 343 -11.86 1.52 -27.13
C ASN A 343 -13.19 0.85 -27.50
N THR A 344 -14.30 1.57 -27.31
CA THR A 344 -15.63 1.25 -27.86
C THR A 344 -15.71 1.36 -29.40
N THR A 345 -14.65 1.83 -30.07
CA THR A 345 -14.53 1.92 -31.54
C THR A 345 -13.70 0.79 -32.16
N ALA A 346 -13.52 -0.33 -31.45
CA ALA A 346 -12.95 -1.55 -32.02
C ALA A 346 -13.91 -2.31 -32.96
N SER A 347 -14.89 -1.64 -33.57
CA SER A 347 -15.62 -2.15 -34.73
C SER A 347 -15.02 -1.70 -36.08
N TYR A 348 -14.02 -0.81 -36.11
CA TYR A 348 -13.42 -0.35 -37.37
C TYR A 348 -11.87 -0.23 -37.39
N ALA A 349 -11.18 -0.37 -36.26
CA ALA A 349 -9.72 -0.24 -36.20
C ALA A 349 -8.94 -1.59 -36.21
N SER A 350 -9.63 -2.74 -36.26
CA SER A 350 -9.00 -4.05 -36.44
C SER A 350 -8.75 -4.44 -37.90
N GLN A 351 -9.10 -3.56 -38.87
CA GLN A 351 -9.08 -3.90 -40.30
C GLN A 351 -8.02 -3.16 -41.13
N TYR A 352 -7.16 -2.32 -40.54
CA TYR A 352 -6.08 -1.60 -41.25
C TYR A 352 -4.69 -1.80 -40.65
N SER A 353 -4.37 -3.01 -40.21
CA SER A 353 -2.99 -3.42 -39.90
C SER A 353 -2.54 -4.64 -40.70
N TYR A 354 -3.09 -4.81 -41.90
CA TYR A 354 -2.45 -5.57 -42.97
C TYR A 354 -1.98 -4.56 -44.02
N THR A 355 -0.74 -4.10 -43.89
CA THR A 355 0.25 -4.05 -44.98
C THR A 355 1.44 -3.17 -44.60
N ARG A 356 2.63 -3.70 -44.94
CA ARG A 356 3.90 -3.00 -45.15
C ARG A 356 4.80 -2.80 -43.91
N GLY A 357 5.83 -3.65 -43.86
CA GLY A 357 7.04 -3.41 -43.07
C GLY A 357 7.30 -4.52 -42.05
N THR A 358 8.04 -5.54 -42.47
CA THR A 358 8.71 -6.50 -41.60
C THR A 358 9.77 -5.81 -40.75
N GLU A 359 9.34 -5.09 -39.73
CA GLU A 359 10.12 -4.88 -38.52
C GLU A 359 9.43 -5.68 -37.42
N ARG A 360 10.16 -6.61 -36.81
CA ARG A 360 9.67 -7.42 -35.69
C ARG A 360 9.36 -6.47 -34.53
N CYS A 361 8.14 -5.95 -34.52
CA CYS A 361 7.54 -5.35 -33.34
C CYS A 361 7.51 -6.46 -32.30
N ALA A 362 8.38 -6.35 -31.29
CA ALA A 362 8.45 -7.30 -30.20
C ALA A 362 7.02 -7.55 -29.70
N THR A 363 6.55 -8.78 -29.86
CA THR A 363 5.19 -9.19 -29.49
C THR A 363 4.92 -8.67 -28.08
N ALA A 364 3.97 -7.74 -27.94
CA ALA A 364 3.56 -7.25 -26.64
C ALA A 364 3.26 -8.47 -25.74
N PRO A 365 3.81 -8.53 -24.52
CA PRO A 365 3.64 -9.69 -23.65
C PRO A 365 2.15 -9.93 -23.44
N ARG A 366 1.73 -11.19 -23.52
CA ARG A 366 0.34 -11.54 -23.17
C ARG A 366 0.13 -11.16 -21.72
N ILE A 367 -1.07 -10.68 -21.39
CA ILE A 367 -1.39 -10.18 -20.05
C ILE A 367 -0.96 -11.18 -18.94
N HIS A 368 -1.16 -12.48 -19.11
CA HIS A 368 -0.74 -13.48 -18.11
C HIS A 368 0.78 -13.58 -17.86
N ASP A 369 1.62 -13.09 -18.77
CA ASP A 369 3.08 -13.07 -18.64
C ASP A 369 3.60 -11.77 -17.98
N VAL A 370 2.68 -10.84 -17.67
CA VAL A 370 3.02 -9.52 -17.17
C VAL A 370 3.22 -9.54 -15.65
N GLN A 371 4.30 -8.90 -15.23
CA GLN A 371 4.75 -8.90 -13.83
C GLN A 371 3.81 -8.06 -12.94
N PRO A 372 3.49 -8.51 -11.72
CA PRO A 372 2.56 -7.81 -10.81
C PRO A 372 2.83 -6.31 -10.59
N PRO A 373 4.08 -5.81 -10.52
CA PRO A 373 4.34 -4.38 -10.37
C PRO A 373 3.87 -3.55 -11.58
N VAL A 374 3.94 -4.11 -12.79
CA VAL A 374 3.41 -3.45 -14.00
C VAL A 374 1.90 -3.34 -13.91
N ILE A 375 1.24 -4.41 -13.45
CA ILE A 375 -0.21 -4.43 -13.24
C ILE A 375 -0.65 -3.38 -12.22
N MET A 376 0.11 -3.20 -11.14
CA MET A 376 -0.14 -2.14 -10.17
C MET A 376 -0.08 -0.74 -10.78
N ILE A 377 0.88 -0.46 -11.67
CA ILE A 377 0.99 0.84 -12.34
C ILE A 377 -0.27 1.14 -13.15
N HIS A 378 -0.75 0.18 -13.95
CA HIS A 378 -1.92 0.37 -14.81
C HIS A 378 -3.21 0.53 -14.01
N VAL A 379 -3.46 -0.36 -13.05
CA VAL A 379 -4.68 -0.29 -12.24
C VAL A 379 -4.70 0.97 -11.37
N TYR A 380 -3.56 1.35 -10.80
CA TYR A 380 -3.46 2.60 -10.05
C TYR A 380 -3.66 3.83 -10.95
N GLY A 381 -3.08 3.84 -12.15
CA GLY A 381 -3.23 4.95 -13.10
C GLY A 381 -4.67 5.14 -13.56
N HIS A 382 -5.37 4.05 -13.91
CA HIS A 382 -6.79 4.11 -14.24
C HIS A 382 -7.64 4.54 -13.04
N ALA A 383 -7.30 4.12 -11.82
CA ALA A 383 -8.00 4.56 -10.61
C ALA A 383 -7.80 6.05 -10.35
N LEU A 384 -6.60 6.60 -10.61
CA LEU A 384 -6.33 8.04 -10.55
C LEU A 384 -7.18 8.82 -11.58
N THR A 385 -7.31 8.31 -12.80
CA THR A 385 -8.20 8.89 -13.81
C THR A 385 -9.65 8.94 -13.32
N ILE A 386 -10.16 7.85 -12.74
CA ILE A 386 -11.50 7.82 -12.14
C ILE A 386 -11.59 8.80 -10.97
N TYR A 387 -10.59 8.79 -10.08
CA TYR A 387 -10.55 9.60 -8.86
C TYR A 387 -10.73 11.08 -9.18
N ILE A 388 -9.97 11.63 -10.14
CA ILE A 388 -10.05 13.05 -10.45
C ILE A 388 -11.27 13.42 -11.30
N ASN A 389 -11.58 12.64 -12.34
CA ASN A 389 -12.69 12.94 -13.25
C ASN A 389 -14.07 12.76 -12.59
N SER A 390 -14.16 11.92 -11.55
CA SER A 390 -15.39 11.76 -10.78
C SER A 390 -15.75 12.99 -9.96
N LEU A 391 -14.77 13.82 -9.57
CA LEU A 391 -15.02 15.08 -8.85
C LEU A 391 -15.87 16.02 -9.70
N LEU A 392 -15.51 16.18 -10.98
CA LEU A 392 -16.27 17.02 -11.90
C LEU A 392 -17.62 16.40 -12.26
N LYS A 393 -17.66 15.08 -12.53
CA LYS A 393 -18.88 14.38 -12.94
C LYS A 393 -19.99 14.47 -11.88
N PHE A 394 -19.64 14.23 -10.62
CA PHE A 394 -20.59 14.18 -9.51
C PHE A 394 -20.52 15.42 -8.62
N SER A 395 -20.04 16.54 -9.14
CA SER A 395 -20.02 17.80 -8.40
C SER A 395 -21.44 18.35 -8.22
N ASP A 396 -21.75 18.76 -6.99
CA ASP A 396 -22.95 19.52 -6.65
C ASP A 396 -22.71 21.05 -6.63
N HIS A 397 -21.47 21.50 -6.90
CA HIS A 397 -21.17 22.93 -6.97
C HIS A 397 -21.83 23.55 -8.19
N GLN A 398 -22.75 24.49 -7.94
CA GLN A 398 -23.57 25.13 -8.98
C GLN A 398 -22.72 25.70 -10.13
N THR A 399 -21.62 26.38 -9.81
CA THR A 399 -20.70 26.95 -10.80
C THR A 399 -19.98 25.89 -11.64
N LEU A 400 -19.61 24.74 -11.06
CA LEU A 400 -19.00 23.62 -11.80
C LEU A 400 -20.02 22.88 -12.67
N THR A 401 -21.29 22.88 -12.25
CA THR A 401 -22.37 22.22 -13.01
C THR A 401 -22.75 22.97 -14.29
N THR A 402 -22.55 24.30 -14.31
CA THR A 402 -22.94 25.17 -15.44
C THR A 402 -21.81 25.48 -16.42
N HIS A 403 -20.55 25.25 -16.04
CA HIS A 403 -19.40 25.81 -16.75
C HIS A 403 -19.06 25.14 -18.10
N ASP A 404 -19.20 23.81 -18.26
CA ASP A 404 -18.98 23.14 -19.56
C ASP A 404 -19.53 21.69 -19.63
N ALA A 405 -20.56 21.47 -20.46
CA ALA A 405 -21.15 20.16 -20.69
C ALA A 405 -20.19 19.17 -21.40
N ARG A 406 -19.34 19.65 -22.33
CA ARG A 406 -18.43 18.80 -23.12
C ARG A 406 -17.33 18.21 -22.26
N VAL A 407 -16.83 18.98 -21.31
CA VAL A 407 -15.78 18.52 -20.38
C VAL A 407 -16.34 17.44 -19.46
N ARG A 408 -17.57 17.61 -18.97
CA ARG A 408 -18.25 16.59 -18.16
C ARG A 408 -18.50 15.30 -18.94
N GLU A 409 -18.82 15.41 -20.23
CA GLU A 409 -18.95 14.25 -21.11
C GLU A 409 -17.60 13.53 -21.29
N SER A 410 -16.52 14.28 -21.58
CA SER A 410 -15.16 13.73 -21.68
C SER A 410 -14.70 13.04 -20.40
N ALA A 411 -14.95 13.65 -19.23
CA ALA A 411 -14.68 13.07 -17.93
C ALA A 411 -15.47 11.78 -17.70
N THR A 412 -16.74 11.75 -18.13
CA THR A 412 -17.59 10.56 -18.05
C THR A 412 -17.05 9.41 -18.90
N VAL A 413 -16.68 9.69 -20.15
CA VAL A 413 -16.07 8.70 -21.06
C VAL A 413 -14.75 8.18 -20.48
N SER A 414 -13.91 9.08 -19.97
CA SER A 414 -12.61 8.73 -19.38
C SER A 414 -12.75 7.81 -18.16
N CYS A 415 -13.69 8.11 -17.26
CA CYS A 415 -13.98 7.22 -16.13
C CYS A 415 -14.54 5.88 -16.59
N ALA A 416 -15.44 5.84 -17.58
CA ALA A 416 -16.03 4.60 -18.08
C ALA A 416 -14.98 3.69 -18.76
N ASN A 417 -14.08 4.28 -19.55
CA ASN A 417 -12.94 3.57 -20.15
C ASN A 417 -12.01 3.00 -19.08
N SER A 418 -11.68 3.80 -18.07
CA SER A 418 -10.81 3.39 -16.96
C SER A 418 -11.45 2.31 -16.07
N ALA A 419 -12.76 2.40 -15.83
CA ALA A 419 -13.48 1.37 -15.09
C ALA A 419 -13.47 0.02 -15.84
N ARG A 420 -13.67 0.04 -17.17
CA ARG A 420 -13.54 -1.17 -18.02
C ARG A 420 -12.14 -1.76 -17.95
N ALA A 421 -11.10 -0.94 -18.07
CA ALA A 421 -9.71 -1.38 -17.93
C ALA A 421 -9.45 -2.07 -16.57
N ILE A 422 -9.96 -1.50 -15.48
CA ILE A 422 -9.80 -2.10 -14.14
C ILE A 422 -10.59 -3.41 -14.02
N ILE A 423 -11.80 -3.50 -14.57
CA ILE A 423 -12.59 -4.75 -14.59
C ILE A 423 -11.84 -5.84 -15.34
N ASP A 424 -11.31 -5.53 -16.54
CA ASP A 424 -10.57 -6.48 -17.36
C ASP A 424 -9.35 -7.00 -16.59
N ILE A 425 -8.54 -6.11 -16.03
CA ILE A 425 -7.36 -6.49 -15.24
C ILE A 425 -7.76 -7.33 -14.01
N ALA A 426 -8.78 -6.90 -13.25
CA ALA A 426 -9.22 -7.61 -12.06
C ALA A 426 -9.68 -9.04 -12.39
N SER A 427 -10.45 -9.21 -13.47
CA SER A 427 -10.95 -10.51 -13.91
C SER A 427 -9.85 -11.49 -14.30
N MET A 428 -8.72 -10.99 -14.84
CA MET A 428 -7.62 -11.82 -15.33
C MET A 428 -6.57 -12.13 -14.25
N PHE A 429 -6.28 -11.20 -13.35
CA PHE A 429 -5.12 -11.29 -12.44
C PHE A 429 -5.44 -11.67 -11.01
N VAL A 430 -6.60 -11.28 -10.47
CA VAL A 430 -6.82 -11.37 -9.02
C VAL A 430 -6.79 -12.81 -8.54
N LYS A 431 -7.43 -13.72 -9.28
CA LYS A 431 -7.47 -15.16 -8.94
C LYS A 431 -6.11 -15.85 -9.02
N THR A 432 -5.19 -15.36 -9.86
CA THR A 432 -3.92 -16.03 -10.16
C THR A 432 -2.71 -15.40 -9.49
N HIS A 433 -2.76 -14.08 -9.22
CA HIS A 433 -1.63 -13.28 -8.74
C HIS A 433 -2.00 -12.35 -7.58
N GLY A 434 -3.20 -12.49 -6.98
CA GLY A 434 -3.65 -11.64 -5.88
C GLY A 434 -2.72 -11.64 -4.66
N ASP A 435 -1.95 -12.72 -4.48
CA ASP A 435 -0.93 -12.88 -3.44
C ASP A 435 0.36 -12.08 -3.69
N ARG A 436 0.55 -11.50 -4.88
CA ARG A 436 1.77 -10.74 -5.26
C ARG A 436 1.49 -9.27 -5.58
N ILE A 437 0.26 -8.82 -5.37
CA ILE A 437 -0.18 -7.46 -5.64
C ILE A 437 -0.35 -6.74 -4.31
N GLY A 438 0.12 -5.50 -4.22
CA GLY A 438 0.01 -4.70 -3.00
C GLY A 438 -1.39 -4.16 -2.74
N TRP A 439 -1.65 -3.80 -1.48
CA TRP A 439 -2.94 -3.22 -1.06
C TRP A 439 -3.41 -1.97 -1.84
N PRO A 440 -2.54 -1.12 -2.46
CA PRO A 440 -3.04 0.00 -3.27
C PRO A 440 -3.93 -0.44 -4.44
N PHE A 441 -3.77 -1.68 -4.91
CA PHE A 441 -4.64 -2.27 -5.93
C PHE A 441 -6.08 -2.45 -5.43
N SER A 442 -6.27 -2.79 -4.16
CA SER A 442 -7.60 -2.88 -3.55
C SER A 442 -8.30 -1.52 -3.54
N TRP A 443 -7.57 -0.44 -3.25
CA TRP A 443 -8.11 0.92 -3.36
C TRP A 443 -8.52 1.26 -4.80
N SER A 444 -7.73 0.83 -5.78
CA SER A 444 -8.05 1.04 -7.19
C SER A 444 -9.32 0.30 -7.64
N ILE A 445 -9.48 -0.96 -7.24
CA ILE A 445 -10.72 -1.72 -7.48
C ILE A 445 -11.91 -1.03 -6.80
N TRP A 446 -11.75 -0.67 -5.53
CA TRP A 446 -12.79 0.02 -4.77
C TRP A 446 -13.21 1.34 -5.42
N THR A 447 -12.25 2.12 -5.93
CA THR A 447 -12.50 3.38 -6.64
C THR A 447 -13.36 3.14 -7.89
N ALA A 448 -13.06 2.11 -8.68
CA ALA A 448 -13.87 1.73 -9.83
C ALA A 448 -15.27 1.24 -9.43
N ALA A 449 -15.38 0.39 -8.41
CA ALA A 449 -16.66 -0.12 -7.91
C ALA A 449 -17.55 1.01 -7.39
N ARG A 450 -16.98 1.94 -6.61
CA ARG A 450 -17.65 3.17 -6.13
C ARG A 450 -18.13 4.05 -7.27
N TYR A 451 -17.32 4.21 -8.33
CA TYR A 451 -17.73 4.94 -9.52
C TYR A 451 -18.93 4.28 -10.21
N LEU A 452 -18.91 2.96 -10.43
CA LEU A 452 -20.02 2.23 -11.06
C LEU A 452 -21.31 2.35 -10.24
N LEU A 453 -21.21 2.21 -8.91
CA LEU A 453 -22.33 2.37 -7.99
C LEU A 453 -22.93 3.77 -8.06
N THR A 454 -22.08 4.80 -8.00
CA THR A 454 -22.51 6.20 -8.05
C THR A 454 -23.10 6.56 -9.41
N SER A 455 -22.51 6.03 -10.49
CA SER A 455 -23.02 6.21 -11.85
C SER A 455 -24.38 5.52 -12.07
N ALA A 456 -24.58 4.32 -11.54
CA ALA A 456 -25.86 3.62 -11.60
C ALA A 456 -26.94 4.38 -10.83
N LYS A 457 -26.61 4.86 -9.62
CA LYS A 457 -27.50 5.71 -8.82
C LYS A 457 -27.89 6.99 -9.56
N ALA A 458 -26.91 7.69 -10.15
CA ALA A 458 -27.17 8.91 -10.92
C ALA A 458 -28.05 8.66 -12.16
N ALA A 459 -27.95 7.47 -12.77
CA ALA A 459 -28.79 7.04 -13.87
C ALA A 459 -30.15 6.47 -13.45
N GLY A 460 -30.48 6.45 -12.15
CA GLY A 460 -31.72 5.85 -11.63
C GLY A 460 -31.83 4.33 -11.86
N SER A 461 -30.71 3.66 -12.11
CA SER A 461 -30.70 2.21 -12.40
C SER A 461 -30.80 1.40 -11.11
N VAL A 462 -31.73 0.44 -11.08
CA VAL A 462 -31.92 -0.47 -9.94
C VAL A 462 -30.91 -1.63 -9.96
N GLN A 463 -30.37 -1.95 -11.14
CA GLN A 463 -29.39 -3.03 -11.32
C GLN A 463 -27.98 -2.50 -11.52
N LEU A 464 -27.00 -3.19 -10.93
CA LEU A 464 -25.58 -2.94 -11.14
C LEU A 464 -25.04 -3.80 -12.29
N SER A 465 -24.04 -3.29 -13.00
CA SER A 465 -23.41 -4.04 -14.10
C SER A 465 -22.68 -5.28 -13.57
N SER A 466 -22.52 -6.30 -14.43
CA SER A 466 -21.70 -7.47 -14.11
C SER A 466 -20.27 -7.10 -13.68
N GLY A 467 -19.72 -6.04 -14.27
CA GLY A 467 -18.43 -5.48 -13.90
C GLY A 467 -18.33 -5.08 -12.42
N PHE A 468 -19.41 -4.57 -11.81
CA PHE A 468 -19.41 -4.26 -10.38
C PHE A 468 -19.20 -5.52 -9.53
N TYR A 469 -19.89 -6.62 -9.87
CA TYR A 469 -19.76 -7.87 -9.12
C TYR A 469 -18.38 -8.52 -9.29
N ILE A 470 -17.77 -8.42 -10.48
CA ILE A 470 -16.37 -8.85 -10.70
C ILE A 470 -15.42 -8.10 -9.75
N LEU A 471 -15.61 -6.80 -9.60
CA LEU A 471 -14.79 -5.98 -8.71
C LEU A 471 -15.04 -6.33 -7.23
N LEU A 472 -16.29 -6.60 -6.85
CA LEU A 472 -16.64 -7.03 -5.50
C LEU A 472 -16.02 -8.38 -5.14
N ASP A 473 -16.13 -9.38 -6.01
CA ASP A 473 -15.51 -10.70 -5.83
C ASP A 473 -13.98 -10.55 -5.73
N SER A 474 -13.40 -9.65 -6.54
CA SER A 474 -11.98 -9.36 -6.50
C SER A 474 -11.53 -8.77 -5.16
N LEU A 475 -12.31 -7.88 -4.55
CA LEU A 475 -12.03 -7.35 -3.21
C LEU A 475 -12.09 -8.43 -2.14
N GLN A 476 -13.06 -9.35 -2.23
CA GLN A 476 -13.17 -10.49 -1.32
C GLN A 476 -11.96 -11.41 -1.40
N GLU A 477 -11.50 -11.72 -2.61
CA GLU A 477 -10.30 -12.51 -2.86
C GLU A 477 -9.03 -11.84 -2.31
N LEU A 478 -8.84 -10.53 -2.58
CA LEU A 478 -7.73 -9.75 -2.03
C LEU A 478 -7.81 -9.61 -0.51
N GLY A 479 -9.01 -9.73 0.07
CA GLY A 479 -9.26 -9.74 1.50
C GLY A 479 -8.58 -10.87 2.27
N LYS A 480 -8.08 -11.90 1.57
CA LYS A 480 -7.25 -12.98 2.15
C LYS A 480 -5.87 -12.46 2.58
N TYR A 481 -5.33 -11.51 1.84
CA TYR A 481 -3.98 -10.96 2.04
C TYR A 481 -4.00 -9.57 2.68
N TRP A 482 -4.92 -8.72 2.23
CA TRP A 482 -5.03 -7.33 2.66
C TRP A 482 -6.38 -7.10 3.33
N GLN A 483 -6.36 -6.94 4.64
CA GLN A 483 -7.57 -6.72 5.43
C GLN A 483 -8.34 -5.47 4.98
N ILE A 484 -7.66 -4.43 4.46
CA ILE A 484 -8.33 -3.24 3.93
C ILE A 484 -9.30 -3.56 2.79
N SER A 485 -9.05 -4.61 2.00
CA SER A 485 -9.95 -5.05 0.92
C SER A 485 -11.30 -5.55 1.43
N LYS A 486 -11.35 -6.08 2.66
CA LYS A 486 -12.62 -6.49 3.30
C LYS A 486 -13.42 -5.30 3.83
N LYS A 487 -12.75 -4.19 4.11
CA LYS A 487 -13.37 -2.95 4.57
C LYS A 487 -13.98 -2.18 3.39
N TYR A 488 -13.28 -2.19 2.26
CA TYR A 488 -13.76 -1.67 0.98
C TYR A 488 -14.92 -2.49 0.45
#